data_AF-A0A366MFH2-F1
#
_entry.id   AF-A0A366MFH2-F1
#
_cell.length_a   1.000
_cell.length_b   1.000
_cell.length_c   1.000
_cell.angle_alpha   90.00
_cell.angle_beta   90.00
_cell.angle_gamma   90.00
#
_symmetry.space_group_name_H-M   'P 1'
#
loop_
_entity.id
_entity.type
_entity.pdbx_description
1 polymer ?
#
loop_
_entity_poly.entity_id
_entity_poly.type
_entity_poly.pdbx_seq_one_letter_code
_entity_poly.pdbx_strand_id
1 'polypeptide(L)' 'MVVLFNLPPTKLFGVKSEGMVFASDSAALLSPDECEIGEKIS' A
#
# COMPACT_ATOMS: atom_id res chain seq x y z
N MET A 1 1.87 2.77 7.67
CA MET A 1 0.98 2.31 6.59
C MET A 1 1.80 1.46 5.64
N VAL A 2 1.28 0.29 5.28
CA VAL A 2 1.96 -0.63 4.35
C VAL A 2 1.45 -0.43 2.93
N VAL A 3 2.38 -0.35 1.96
CA VAL A 3 2.06 -0.12 0.54
C VAL A 3 2.75 -1.17 -0.33
N LEU A 4 1.98 -1.76 -1.26
CA LEU A 4 2.53 -2.52 -2.37
C LEU A 4 2.80 -1.56 -3.53
N PHE A 5 4.07 -1.37 -3.86
CA PHE A 5 4.51 -0.33 -4.81
C PHE A 5 5.10 -0.86 -6.12
N ASN A 6 5.27 -2.19 -6.29
CA ASN A 6 5.86 -2.76 -7.51
C ASN A 6 4.84 -3.32 -8.51
N LEU A 7 3.55 -3.11 -8.26
CA LEU A 7 2.50 -3.54 -9.19
C LEU A 7 2.61 -2.75 -10.50
N PRO A 8 2.30 -3.37 -11.64
CA PRO A 8 2.07 -2.63 -12.86
C PRO A 8 1.02 -1.53 -12.61
N PRO A 9 1.30 -0.26 -12.97
CA PRO A 9 0.37 0.82 -12.73
C PRO A 9 -0.98 0.56 -13.40
N THR A 10 -2.07 0.90 -12.70
CA THR A 10 -3.44 0.65 -13.17
C THR A 10 -4.23 1.95 -13.23
N LYS A 11 -5.07 2.10 -14.26
CA LYS A 11 -5.95 3.26 -14.39
C LYS A 11 -7.27 3.00 -13.67
N LEU A 12 -7.57 3.80 -12.65
CA LEU A 12 -8.82 3.77 -11.90
C LEU A 12 -9.55 5.08 -12.15
N PHE A 13 -10.72 5.02 -12.78
CA PHE A 13 -11.58 6.18 -13.06
C PHE A 13 -10.87 7.37 -13.73
N GLY A 14 -9.94 7.10 -14.66
CA GLY A 14 -9.19 8.17 -15.32
C GLY A 14 -7.85 8.49 -14.68
N VAL A 15 -7.65 8.12 -13.42
CA VAL A 15 -6.46 8.43 -12.61
C VAL A 15 -5.51 7.24 -12.58
N LYS A 16 -4.20 7.50 -12.64
CA LYS A 16 -3.16 6.47 -12.53
C LYS A 16 -2.95 6.10 -11.06
N SER A 17 -3.12 4.82 -10.73
CA SER A 17 -2.77 4.22 -9.44
C SER A 17 -1.41 3.54 -9.56
N GLU A 18 -0.45 3.97 -8.73
CA GLU A 18 0.94 3.47 -8.71
C GLU A 18 1.15 2.35 -7.69
N GLY A 19 0.14 2.02 -6.88
CA GLY A 19 0.25 1.02 -5.83
C GLY A 19 -1.06 0.81 -5.11
N MET A 20 -1.01 0.03 -4.03
CA MET A 20 -2.15 -0.30 -3.18
C MET A 20 -1.74 -0.29 -1.71
N VAL A 21 -2.66 0.13 -0.84
CA VAL A 21 -2.50 0.02 0.62
C VAL A 21 -3.00 -1.34 1.09
N PHE A 22 -2.32 -1.94 2.06
CA PHE A 22 -2.78 -3.19 2.65
C PHE A 22 -3.79 -2.92 3.77
N ALA A 23 -4.80 -3.79 3.84
CA ALA A 23 -5.79 -3.80 4.90
C ALA A 23 -6.07 -5.25 5.35
N SER A 24 -6.60 -5.40 6.57
CA SER A 24 -7.17 -6.65 7.07
C SER A 24 -8.49 -6.97 6.37
N ASP A 25 -9.00 -8.19 6.57
CA ASP A 25 -10.33 -8.59 6.11
C ASP A 25 -11.47 -7.73 6.70
N SER A 26 -11.22 -7.07 7.83
CA SER A 26 -12.12 -6.08 8.45
C SER A 26 -11.97 -4.66 7.89
N ALA A 27 -11.23 -4.49 6.79
CA ALA A 27 -10.90 -3.21 6.15
C ALA A 27 -10.11 -2.23 7.04
N ALA A 28 -9.43 -2.71 8.09
CA ALA A 28 -8.51 -1.89 8.88
C ALA A 28 -7.16 -1.82 8.18
N LEU A 29 -6.60 -0.62 8.03
CA LEU A 29 -5.30 -0.43 7.39
C LEU A 29 -4.18 -1.10 8.20
N LEU A 30 -3.30 -1.83 7.51
CA LEU A 30 -2.08 -2.33 8.14
C LEU A 30 -1.11 -1.17 8.36
N SER A 31 -0.75 -0.96 9.63
CA SER A 31 0.19 0.07 10.06
C SER A 31 1.18 -0.54 11.06
N PRO A 32 2.50 -0.42 10.82
CA PRO A 32 3.51 -0.76 11.82
C PRO A 32 3.52 0.28 12.94
N ASP A 33 3.89 -0.15 14.15
CA ASP A 33 3.98 0.73 15.33
C ASP A 33 5.20 1.66 15.25
N GLU A 34 6.36 1.12 14.86
CA GLU A 34 7.60 1.86 14.61
C GLU A 34 8.17 1.42 13.26
N CYS A 35 8.43 2.36 12.36
CA CYS A 35 9.11 2.11 11.08
C CYS A 35 9.69 3.40 10.48
N GLU A 36 10.61 3.27 9.53
CA GLU A 36 11.01 4.36 8.65
C GLU A 36 10.23 4.38 7.33
N ILE A 37 10.10 5.56 6.71
CA ILE A 37 9.48 5.67 5.38
C ILE A 37 10.35 4.93 4.37
N GLY A 38 9.77 3.97 3.65
CA GLY A 38 10.48 3.15 2.67
C GLY A 38 11.15 1.91 3.26
N GLU A 39 11.00 1.69 4.58
CA GLU A 39 11.40 0.43 5.19
C GLU A 39 10.69 -0.75 4.50
N LYS A 40 11.48 -1.76 4.11
CA LYS A 40 10.98 -2.90 3.36
C LYS A 40 10.51 -3.97 4.33
N ILE A 41 9.26 -4.40 4.17
CA ILE A 41 8.72 -5.55 4.90
C ILE A 41 9.28 -6.83 4.28
N SER A 42 9.88 -7.67 5.11
CA SER A 42 10.48 -8.96 4.74
C SER A 42 9.50 -10.11 4.82
#